data_AF-K1YCU7-F1
#
_entry.id   AF-K1YCU7-F1
#
_cell.length_a   1.000
_cell.length_b   1.000
_cell.length_c   1.000
_cell.angle_alpha   90.00
_cell.angle_beta   90.00
_cell.angle_gamma   90.00
#
_symmetry.space_group_name_H-M   'P 1'
#
loop_
_entity.id
_entity.type
_entity.pdbx_description
1 polymer ?
#
loop_
_entity_poly.entity_id
_entity_poly.type
_entity_poly.pdbx_seq_one_letter_code
_entity_poly.pdbx_strand_id
1 'polypeptide(L)' 'FETRHAEQTRGWGLLSAEQQSTIRDHILLARTGKIEEIIAAVFFLLQDATYMTGSVMRMDGGYVLGSEKIPPMPPGVE' A
#
# COMPACT_ATOMS: atom_id res chain seq x y z
N PHE A 1 -7.32 6.38 14.25
CA PHE A 1 -7.05 7.57 13.42
C PHE A 1 -5.95 7.21 12.41
N GLU A 2 -6.29 7.10 11.13
CA GLU A 2 -5.43 6.61 10.05
C GLU A 2 -4.62 7.76 9.39
N THR A 3 -3.68 8.35 10.13
CA THR A 3 -3.31 9.77 9.89
C THR A 3 -2.09 10.04 9.02
N ARG A 4 -1.38 9.04 8.47
CA ARG A 4 -0.10 9.31 7.75
C ARG A 4 0.08 8.72 6.34
N HIS A 5 -0.63 7.66 5.95
CA HIS A 5 -0.43 7.02 4.62
C HIS A 5 -1.71 6.51 3.95
N ALA A 6 -2.88 7.03 4.34
CA ALA A 6 -4.17 6.54 3.87
C ALA A 6 -5.18 7.68 3.62
N GLU A 7 -6.47 7.35 3.76
CA GLU A 7 -7.62 8.15 3.36
C GLU A 7 -7.80 9.47 4.15
N GLN A 8 -7.00 9.68 5.20
CA GLN A 8 -7.03 10.89 6.03
C GLN A 8 -5.75 11.73 5.95
N THR A 9 -4.88 11.49 4.96
CA THR A 9 -3.72 12.35 4.73
C THR A 9 -4.14 13.70 4.13
N ARG A 10 -3.38 14.76 4.39
CA ARG A 10 -3.64 16.11 3.82
C ARG A 10 -3.79 16.09 2.29
N GLY A 11 -3.07 15.21 1.60
CA GLY A 11 -3.13 15.08 0.15
C GLY A 11 -4.35 14.28 -0.34
N TRP A 12 -4.88 13.35 0.45
CA TRP A 12 -5.96 12.46 0.01
C TRP A 12 -7.23 13.23 -0.37
N GLY A 13 -7.61 14.23 0.43
CA GLY A 13 -8.77 15.08 0.15
C GLY A 13 -8.62 16.00 -1.06
N LEU A 14 -7.40 16.13 -1.61
CA LEU A 14 -7.14 16.90 -2.83
C LEU A 14 -7.26 16.04 -4.09
N LEU A 15 -7.33 14.71 -3.95
CA LEU A 15 -7.42 13.78 -5.07
C LEU A 15 -8.87 13.62 -5.53
N SER A 16 -9.07 13.50 -6.84
CA SER A 16 -10.34 13.04 -7.40
C SER A 16 -10.63 11.59 -6.98
N ALA A 17 -11.89 11.18 -7.05
CA ALA A 17 -12.27 9.79 -6.77
C ALA A 17 -11.54 8.79 -7.69
N GLU A 18 -11.27 9.18 -8.94
CA GLU A 18 -10.49 8.40 -9.90
C GLU A 18 -9.04 8.24 -9.43
N GLN A 19 -8.39 9.34 -9.03
CA GLN A 19 -7.02 9.30 -8.52
C GLN A 19 -6.90 8.45 -7.24
N GLN A 20 -7.88 8.53 -6.34
CA GLN A 20 -7.95 7.65 -5.16
C GLN A 20 -8.15 6.18 -5.55
N SER A 21 -8.91 5.91 -6.62
CA SER A 21 -9.07 4.55 -7.16
C SER A 21 -7.78 4.04 -7.76
N THR A 22 -7.07 4.84 -8.55
CA THR A 22 -5.78 4.45 -9.16
C THR A 22 -4.75 4.05 -8.10
N ILE A 23 -4.68 4.79 -6.99
CA ILE A 23 -3.79 4.43 -5.87
C ILE A 23 -4.18 3.06 -5.29
N ARG A 24 -5.47 2.83 -5.05
CA ARG A 24 -5.94 1.54 -4.50
C ARG A 24 -5.71 0.39 -5.49
N ASP A 25 -5.96 0.60 -6.77
CA ASP A 25 -5.75 -0.36 -7.84
C ASP A 25 -4.27 -0.72 -8.02
N HIS A 26 -3.36 0.21 -7.72
CA HIS A 26 -1.92 -0.04 -7.74
C HIS A 26 -1.45 -0.91 -6.55
N ILE A 27 -2.14 -0.85 -5.42
CA ILE A 27 -1.85 -1.71 -4.26
C ILE A 27 -2.35 -3.13 -4.59
N LEU A 28 -1.48 -4.14 -4.52
CA LEU A 28 -1.86 -5.53 -4.81
C LEU A 28 -3.00 -6.05 -3.89
N LEU A 29 -3.04 -5.59 -2.64
CA LEU A 29 -4.15 -5.89 -1.72
C LEU A 29 -5.43 -5.06 -1.96
N ALA A 30 -5.43 -4.16 -2.96
CA ALA A 30 -6.54 -3.31 -3.37
C ALA A 30 -7.14 -2.41 -2.26
N ARG A 31 -6.34 -2.08 -1.24
CA ARG A 31 -6.74 -1.22 -0.11
C ARG A 31 -5.55 -0.56 0.55
N THR A 32 -5.81 0.51 1.29
CA THR A 32 -4.83 1.08 2.22
C THR A 32 -4.60 0.16 3.43
N GLY A 33 -3.42 0.28 4.03
CA GLY A 33 -3.08 -0.42 5.27
C GLY A 33 -3.79 0.22 6.47
N LYS A 34 -4.17 -0.60 7.45
CA LYS A 34 -4.80 -0.15 8.69
C LYS A 34 -3.77 0.00 9.81
N ILE A 35 -4.03 0.89 10.76
CA ILE A 35 -3.11 1.13 11.88
C ILE A 35 -2.98 -0.10 12.79
N GLU A 36 -4.06 -0.88 12.94
CA GLU A 36 -4.10 -2.10 13.74
C GLU A 36 -3.12 -3.15 13.19
N GLU A 37 -2.92 -3.20 11.87
CA GLU A 37 -1.97 -4.11 11.23
C GLU A 37 -0.53 -3.72 11.55
N ILE A 38 -0.22 -2.42 11.56
CA ILE A 38 1.09 -1.90 11.98
C ILE A 38 1.35 -2.22 13.46
N ILE A 39 0.34 -2.00 14.31
CA ILE A 39 0.43 -2.32 15.74
C ILE A 39 0.73 -3.80 15.93
N ALA A 40 0.02 -4.69 15.24
CA ALA A 40 0.24 -6.14 15.31
C ALA A 40 1.67 -6.52 14.89
N ALA A 41 2.21 -5.94 13.82
CA ALA A 41 3.58 -6.19 13.40
C ALA A 41 4.62 -5.69 14.41
N VAL A 42 4.40 -4.53 15.02
CA VAL A 42 5.26 -4.03 16.09
C VAL A 42 5.22 -4.97 17.31
N PHE A 43 4.04 -5.46 17.69
CA PHE A 43 3.91 -6.45 18.77
C PHE A 43 4.68 -7.74 18.47
N PHE A 44 4.59 -8.26 17.25
CA PHE A 44 5.38 -9.42 16.81
C PHE A 44 6.89 -9.16 16.96
N LEU A 45 7.37 -8.00 16.52
CA LEU A 45 8.79 -7.64 16.64
C LEU A 45 9.25 -7.54 18.10
N LEU A 46 8.38 -7.09 19.00
CA LEU A 46 8.70 -6.94 20.43
C LEU A 46 8.62 -8.26 21.21
N GLN A 47 7.70 -9.16 20.85
CA GLN A 47 7.37 -10.34 21.66
C GLN A 47 7.93 -11.63 21.09
N ASP A 48 7.90 -11.79 19.76
CA ASP A 48 8.07 -13.10 19.12
C ASP A 48 9.32 -13.19 18.23
N ALA A 49 9.84 -12.06 17.76
CA ALA A 49 10.95 -12.01 16.80
C ALA A 49 12.33 -12.23 17.46
N THR A 50 12.48 -13.29 18.28
CA THR A 50 13.62 -13.52 19.20
C THR A 50 14.99 -13.72 18.53
N TYR A 51 15.04 -13.90 17.21
CA TYR A 51 16.27 -14.05 16.43
C TYR A 51 16.31 -13.15 15.19
N MET A 52 15.52 -12.07 15.18
CA MET A 52 15.47 -11.10 14.09
C MET A 52 16.09 -9.77 14.53
N THR A 53 17.12 -9.32 13.83
CA THR A 53 17.70 -7.99 14.03
C THR A 53 18.29 -7.46 12.71
N GLY A 54 18.57 -6.16 12.63
CA GLY A 54 19.18 -5.52 11.46
C GLY A 54 18.36 -5.59 10.16
N SER A 55 17.08 -5.93 10.26
CA SER A 55 16.19 -6.19 9.13
C SER A 55 15.21 -5.04 8.89
N VAL A 56 14.80 -4.84 7.63
CA VAL A 56 13.77 -3.88 7.24
C VAL A 56 12.53 -4.64 6.79
N MET A 57 11.41 -4.44 7.48
CA MET A 57 10.11 -5.02 7.13
C MET A 57 9.25 -3.97 6.41
N ARG A 58 8.89 -4.25 5.15
CA ARG A 58 7.97 -3.39 4.38
C ARG A 58 6.52 -3.83 4.61
N MET A 59 5.67 -2.86 4.91
CA MET A 59 4.23 -3.05 5.11
C MET A 59 3.44 -2.08 4.24
N ASP A 60 3.34 -2.38 2.94
CA ASP A 60 2.76 -1.49 1.93
C ASP A 60 1.62 -2.13 1.11
N GLY A 61 1.16 -3.33 1.51
CA GLY A 61 0.15 -4.07 0.77
C GLY A 61 0.58 -4.47 -0.66
N GLY A 62 1.89 -4.48 -0.93
CA GLY A 62 2.44 -4.78 -2.25
C GLY A 62 2.50 -3.58 -3.20
N TYR A 63 2.31 -2.35 -2.70
CA TYR A 63 2.39 -1.13 -3.50
C TYR A 63 3.67 -1.04 -4.34
N VAL A 64 4.85 -1.28 -3.75
CA VAL A 64 6.13 -1.17 -4.49
C VAL A 64 6.34 -2.30 -5.49
N LEU A 65 5.66 -3.44 -5.31
CA LEU A 65 5.71 -4.53 -6.31
C LEU A 65 4.90 -4.18 -7.56
N GLY A 66 3.92 -3.27 -7.41
CA GLY A 66 3.05 -2.81 -8.47
C GLY A 66 1.89 -3.78 -8.76
N SER A 67 0.79 -3.20 -9.22
CA SER A 67 -0.40 -3.91 -9.72
C SER A 67 -0.96 -3.24 -10.97
N GLU A 68 -0.07 -2.64 -11.78
CA GLU A 68 -0.49 -1.91 -12.97
C GLU A 68 -1.21 -2.84 -13.95
N LYS A 69 -2.39 -2.40 -14.38
CA LYS A 69 -3.15 -3.12 -15.41
C LYS A 69 -2.39 -2.96 -16.73
N ILE A 70 -2.10 -4.10 -17.37
CA ILE A 70 -1.53 -4.09 -18.72
C ILE A 70 -2.60 -3.52 -19.65
N PRO A 71 -2.37 -2.37 -20.32
CA PRO A 71 -3.33 -1.86 -21.29
C PRO A 71 -3.46 -2.85 -22.45
N PRO A 72 -4.61 -2.87 -23.14
CA PRO A 72 -4.76 -3.70 -24.33
C PRO A 72 -3.67 -3.37 -25.36
N MET A 73 -3.23 -4.37 -26.11
CA MET A 73 -2.26 -4.19 -27.18
C MET A 73 -2.82 -3.16 -28.18
N PRO A 74 -2.06 -2.11 -28.54
CA PRO A 74 -2.52 -1.13 -29.52
C PRO A 74 -2.71 -1.82 -30.89
N PRO A 75 -3.63 -1.30 -31.73
CA PRO A 75 -3.75 -1.79 -33.11
C PRO A 75 -2.41 -1.61 -33.84
N GLY A 76 -2.05 -2.57 -34.69
CA GLY A 76 -0.88 -2.46 -35.55
C GLY A 76 -0.99 -1.26 -36.49
N VAL A 77 0.14 -0.66 -36.84
CA VAL A 77 0.23 0.41 -37.85
C VAL A 77 0.56 -0.25 -39.19
N GLU A 78 -0.11 0.16 -40.27
CA GLU A 78 0.25 -0.20 -41.66
C GLU A 78 1.45 0.61 -42.16
#